data_AF-A0A6G1L8H2-F1
#
_entry.id   AF-A0A6G1L8H2-F1
#
_cell.length_a   1.000
_cell.length_b   1.000
_cell.length_c   1.000
_cell.angle_alpha   90.00
_cell.angle_beta   90.00
_cell.angle_gamma   90.00
#
_symmetry.space_group_name_H-M   'P 1'
#
loop_
_entity.id
_entity.type
_entity.pdbx_description
1 polymer ?
#
loop_
_entity_poly.entity_id
_entity_poly.type
_entity_poly.pdbx_seq_one_letter_code
_entity_poly.pdbx_strand_id
1 'polypeptide(L)'
;PSEKSGTADPVYEDDDISSLGHAELDQHRELREMVRLAAWEMPQLAALHQPYDHHQHRAPLRWRYTTYMGEQHPAAHKVVVTFHPADLPTLTDAQRQKLLKLAGVRYNPVTGLVKMSCDSFPSQAQNKRYLASTIRALISESRDPNADSFADIPLDTRHVKVKPRPRFPEHWLVTEE
;
A
#
# COMPACT_ATOMS: atom_id res chain seq x y z
N PRO A 1 12.99 5.26 75.25
CA PRO A 1 12.20 4.37 74.38
C PRO A 1 10.78 4.95 74.19
N SER A 2 10.61 5.86 73.23
CA SER A 2 9.29 6.39 72.88
C SER A 2 8.74 5.62 71.68
N GLU A 3 7.89 4.63 71.96
CA GLU A 3 7.12 3.94 70.92
C GLU A 3 6.11 4.93 70.33
N LYS A 4 6.27 5.22 69.04
CA LYS A 4 5.29 5.99 68.29
C LYS A 4 4.03 5.14 68.18
N SER A 5 2.93 5.61 68.77
CA SER A 5 1.60 5.04 68.58
C SER A 5 1.24 5.14 67.10
N GLY A 6 1.35 4.02 66.38
CA GLY A 6 0.81 3.90 65.03
C GLY A 6 -0.70 4.04 65.10
N THR A 7 -1.24 5.11 64.51
CA THR A 7 -2.67 5.27 64.30
C THR A 7 -3.15 4.12 63.42
N ALA A 8 -4.15 3.36 63.87
CA ALA A 8 -4.75 2.29 63.08
C ALA A 8 -5.31 2.85 61.76
N ASP A 9 -5.12 2.11 60.67
CA ASP A 9 -5.67 2.50 59.38
C ASP A 9 -7.21 2.60 59.46
N PRO A 10 -7.82 3.58 58.77
CA PRO A 10 -9.27 3.73 58.74
C PRO A 10 -9.92 2.47 58.19
N VAL A 11 -11.04 2.08 58.78
CA VAL A 11 -11.87 0.96 58.30
C VAL A 11 -12.53 1.39 56.99
N TYR A 12 -12.54 0.48 56.02
CA TYR A 12 -13.17 0.70 54.72
C TYR A 12 -14.70 0.88 54.85
N GLU A 13 -15.25 1.90 54.17
CA GLU A 13 -16.65 2.35 54.31
C GLU A 13 -17.55 1.92 53.12
N ASP A 14 -17.11 0.98 52.28
CA ASP A 14 -17.80 0.56 51.05
C ASP A 14 -18.06 1.72 50.04
N ASP A 15 -17.21 2.76 50.07
CA ASP A 15 -17.33 3.98 49.27
C ASP A 15 -16.49 4.00 47.98
N ASP A 16 -15.62 3.01 47.80
CA ASP A 16 -14.79 2.86 46.61
C ASP A 16 -14.89 1.46 46.01
N ILE A 17 -14.58 1.27 44.74
CA ILE A 17 -14.56 -0.05 44.10
C ILE A 17 -13.14 -0.61 44.03
N SER A 18 -13.04 -1.93 43.84
CA SER A 18 -11.73 -2.57 43.61
C SER A 18 -11.03 -1.99 42.37
N SER A 19 -9.70 -2.14 42.31
CA SER A 19 -8.91 -1.72 41.14
C SER A 19 -9.40 -2.33 39.82
N LEU A 20 -9.88 -3.59 39.85
CA LEU A 20 -10.51 -4.23 38.69
C LEU A 20 -11.82 -3.54 38.31
N GLY A 21 -12.64 -3.15 39.30
CA GLY A 21 -13.87 -2.39 39.08
C GLY A 21 -13.61 -1.02 38.48
N HIS A 22 -12.57 -0.31 38.92
CA HIS A 22 -12.15 0.95 38.30
C HIS A 22 -11.72 0.77 36.85
N ALA A 23 -10.96 -0.29 36.54
CA ALA A 23 -10.55 -0.59 35.18
C ALA A 23 -11.75 -0.86 34.25
N GLU A 24 -12.77 -1.61 34.70
CA GLU A 24 -14.00 -1.82 33.95
C GLU A 24 -14.79 -0.50 33.75
N LEU A 25 -14.83 0.33 34.80
CA LEU A 25 -15.50 1.62 34.74
C LEU A 25 -14.81 2.56 33.75
N ASP A 26 -13.48 2.58 33.71
CA ASP A 26 -12.70 3.36 32.74
C ASP A 26 -12.89 2.87 31.30
N GLN A 27 -12.91 1.57 31.05
CA GLN A 27 -13.28 1.02 29.74
C GLN A 27 -14.67 1.48 29.29
N HIS A 28 -15.63 1.54 30.21
CA HIS A 28 -16.97 2.02 29.89
C HIS A 28 -16.99 3.53 29.60
N ARG A 29 -16.15 4.32 30.26
CA ARG A 29 -15.97 5.75 29.98
C ARG A 29 -15.39 5.96 28.58
N GLU A 30 -14.35 5.21 28.21
CA GLU A 30 -13.75 5.23 26.87
C GLU A 30 -14.78 4.85 25.79
N LEU A 31 -15.56 3.79 26.02
CA LEU A 31 -16.61 3.38 25.10
C LEU A 31 -17.64 4.49 24.89
N ARG A 32 -18.09 5.12 25.97
CA ARG A 32 -19.06 6.24 25.90
C ARG A 32 -18.48 7.44 25.17
N GLU A 33 -17.20 7.72 25.33
CA GLU A 33 -16.51 8.76 24.57
C GLU A 33 -16.52 8.45 23.07
N MET A 34 -16.14 7.22 22.68
CA MET A 34 -16.16 6.79 21.28
C MET A 34 -17.57 6.85 20.67
N VAL A 35 -18.61 6.46 21.43
CA VAL A 35 -20.01 6.58 20.98
C VAL A 35 -20.41 8.04 20.80
N ARG A 36 -19.97 8.94 21.68
CA ARG A 36 -20.23 10.38 21.55
C ARG A 36 -19.58 10.96 20.30
N LEU A 37 -18.32 10.61 20.02
CA LEU A 37 -17.61 10.99 18.80
C LEU A 37 -18.36 10.48 17.56
N ALA A 38 -18.79 9.22 17.58
CA ALA A 38 -19.53 8.62 16.48
C ALA A 38 -20.90 9.29 16.23
N ALA A 39 -21.60 9.70 17.29
CA ALA A 39 -22.91 10.32 17.18
C ALA A 39 -22.85 11.78 16.71
N TRP A 40 -21.86 12.55 17.18
CA TRP A 40 -21.87 14.01 17.02
C TRP A 40 -20.77 14.55 16.12
N GLU A 41 -19.60 13.90 16.05
CA GLU A 41 -18.47 14.37 15.24
C GLU A 41 -18.39 13.67 13.88
N MET A 42 -18.55 12.35 13.85
CA MET A 42 -18.48 11.58 12.59
C MET A 42 -19.45 12.07 11.50
N PRO A 43 -20.71 12.45 11.80
CA PRO A 43 -21.59 13.01 10.77
C PRO A 43 -21.07 14.30 10.15
N GLN A 44 -20.26 15.07 10.86
CA GLN A 44 -19.65 16.30 10.35
C GLN A 44 -18.60 16.01 9.27
N LEU A 45 -17.96 14.82 9.29
CA LEU A 45 -17.04 14.39 8.23
C LEU A 45 -17.72 14.25 6.87
N ALA A 46 -19.05 14.05 6.84
CA ALA A 46 -19.81 14.01 5.58
C ALA A 46 -19.68 15.32 4.78
N ALA A 47 -19.49 16.47 5.46
CA ALA A 47 -19.26 17.75 4.80
C ALA A 47 -17.91 17.83 4.06
N LEU A 48 -16.93 17.00 4.46
CA LEU A 48 -15.61 16.89 3.81
C LEU A 48 -15.55 15.76 2.78
N HIS A 49 -16.66 15.08 2.53
CA HIS A 49 -16.71 13.98 1.57
C HIS A 49 -16.43 14.49 0.14
N GLN A 50 -15.55 13.78 -0.55
CA GLN A 50 -15.29 13.97 -1.98
C GLN A 50 -15.67 12.68 -2.71
N PRO A 51 -16.55 12.73 -3.73
CA PRO A 51 -16.91 11.54 -4.50
C PRO A 51 -15.71 11.03 -5.27
N TYR A 52 -15.62 9.71 -5.42
CA TYR A 52 -14.54 9.08 -6.16
C TYR A 52 -14.67 9.39 -7.67
N ASP A 53 -13.73 10.16 -8.20
CA ASP A 53 -13.64 10.45 -9.63
C ASP A 53 -12.70 9.46 -10.34
N HIS A 54 -13.30 8.53 -11.09
CA HIS A 54 -12.54 7.56 -11.90
C HIS A 54 -11.62 8.24 -12.94
N HIS A 55 -11.98 9.43 -13.45
CA HIS A 55 -11.22 10.08 -14.53
C HIS A 55 -9.83 10.57 -14.10
N GLN A 56 -9.62 10.84 -12.81
CA GLN A 56 -8.29 11.15 -12.25
C GLN A 56 -7.30 9.98 -12.38
N HIS A 57 -7.80 8.75 -12.55
CA HIS A 57 -7.00 7.54 -12.72
C HIS A 57 -6.58 7.26 -14.17
N ARG A 58 -6.81 8.18 -15.12
CA ARG A 58 -6.22 8.09 -16.48
C ARG A 58 -4.70 8.17 -16.50
N ALA A 59 -4.07 8.58 -15.39
CA ALA A 59 -2.63 8.52 -15.27
C ALA A 59 -2.18 7.05 -15.27
N PRO A 60 -1.33 6.62 -16.21
CA PRO A 60 -0.92 5.21 -16.35
C PRO A 60 -0.04 4.71 -15.19
N LEU A 61 0.43 5.61 -14.33
CA LEU A 61 1.33 5.29 -13.22
C LEU A 61 0.56 5.21 -11.90
N ARG A 62 0.56 4.03 -11.28
CA ARG A 62 0.05 3.82 -9.93
C ARG A 62 1.20 3.89 -8.92
N TRP A 63 1.13 4.87 -8.03
CA TRP A 63 2.10 5.07 -6.94
C TRP A 63 1.58 4.47 -5.64
N ARG A 64 2.46 3.87 -4.85
CA ARG A 64 2.17 3.36 -3.51
C ARG A 64 3.17 3.93 -2.50
N TYR A 65 2.63 4.52 -1.45
CA TYR A 65 3.34 5.06 -0.30
C TYR A 65 2.97 4.22 0.93
N THR A 66 3.87 4.16 1.92
CA THR A 66 3.63 3.44 3.17
C THR A 66 3.83 4.41 4.32
N THR A 67 2.89 4.42 5.26
CA THR A 67 2.91 5.27 6.46
C THR A 67 2.62 4.41 7.68
N TYR A 68 3.30 4.68 8.79
CA TYR A 68 3.21 3.93 10.05
C TYR A 68 2.52 4.74 11.16
N MET A 69 1.66 5.69 10.78
CA MET A 69 0.73 6.41 11.67
C MET A 69 1.33 6.86 13.02
N GLY A 70 2.41 7.64 12.98
CA GLY A 70 3.07 8.19 14.18
C GLY A 70 4.41 7.52 14.50
N GLU A 71 4.69 6.34 13.97
CA GLU A 71 5.98 5.68 14.15
C GLU A 71 7.01 6.09 13.08
N GLN A 72 8.25 6.29 13.52
CA GLN A 72 9.38 6.48 12.62
C GLN A 72 9.92 5.11 12.18
N HIS A 73 9.52 4.66 10.99
CA HIS A 73 9.95 3.38 10.44
C HIS A 73 10.89 3.58 9.22
N PRO A 74 12.02 2.84 9.12
CA PRO A 74 12.97 3.00 8.02
C PRO A 74 12.39 2.65 6.65
N ALA A 75 11.36 1.81 6.56
CA ALA A 75 10.69 1.53 5.28
C ALA A 75 9.63 2.60 4.89
N ALA A 76 9.45 3.65 5.70
CA ALA A 76 8.45 4.68 5.41
C ALA A 76 8.84 5.53 4.19
N HIS A 77 10.13 5.74 3.92
CA HIS A 77 10.55 6.56 2.76
C HIS A 77 10.48 5.81 1.42
N LYS A 78 10.34 4.48 1.43
CA LYS A 78 10.22 3.65 0.24
C LYS A 78 8.99 4.02 -0.58
N VAL A 79 9.19 4.24 -1.87
CA VAL A 79 8.11 4.45 -2.85
C VAL A 79 8.11 3.33 -3.88
N VAL A 80 6.92 2.85 -4.24
CA VAL A 80 6.73 1.85 -5.30
C VAL A 80 5.87 2.45 -6.41
N VAL A 81 6.25 2.21 -7.66
CA VAL A 81 5.45 2.55 -8.83
C VAL A 81 5.19 1.30 -9.65
N THR A 82 3.96 1.19 -10.13
CA THR A 82 3.49 0.12 -11.01
C THR A 82 2.74 0.72 -12.19
N PHE A 83 3.00 0.22 -13.38
CA PHE A 83 2.28 0.64 -14.58
C PHE A 83 2.19 -0.49 -15.60
N HIS A 84 1.18 -0.44 -16.45
CA HIS A 84 1.06 -1.34 -17.58
C HIS A 84 1.67 -0.67 -18.83
N PRO A 85 2.61 -1.30 -19.53
CA PRO A 85 3.22 -0.74 -20.74
C PRO A 85 2.21 -0.43 -21.85
N ALA A 86 1.04 -1.10 -21.87
CA ALA A 86 -0.02 -0.79 -22.82
C ALA A 86 -0.78 0.51 -22.53
N ASP A 87 -0.76 0.98 -21.28
CA ASP A 87 -1.44 2.21 -20.88
C ASP A 87 -0.60 3.46 -21.22
N LEU A 88 0.58 3.27 -21.84
CA LEU A 88 1.39 4.33 -22.39
C LEU A 88 1.02 4.52 -23.87
N PRO A 89 0.06 5.40 -24.22
CA PRO A 89 -0.46 5.54 -25.59
C PRO A 89 0.58 6.11 -26.57
N THR A 90 1.71 6.57 -26.05
CA THR A 90 2.74 7.28 -26.79
C THR A 90 3.83 6.36 -27.35
N LEU A 91 3.71 5.04 -27.19
CA LEU A 91 4.69 4.05 -27.66
C LEU A 91 4.06 3.14 -28.70
N THR A 92 4.77 2.92 -29.80
CA THR A 92 4.41 1.88 -30.79
C THR A 92 4.69 0.48 -30.23
N ASP A 93 4.18 -0.57 -30.87
CA ASP A 93 4.39 -1.94 -30.39
C ASP A 93 5.87 -2.34 -30.36
N ALA A 94 6.66 -1.93 -31.36
CA ALA A 94 8.11 -2.17 -31.38
C ALA A 94 8.83 -1.47 -30.21
N GLN A 95 8.50 -0.20 -29.95
CA GLN A 95 9.05 0.57 -28.84
C GLN A 95 8.62 0.00 -27.49
N ARG A 96 7.38 -0.51 -27.40
CA ARG A 96 6.87 -1.18 -26.22
C ARG A 96 7.62 -2.48 -25.95
N GLN A 97 7.88 -3.29 -26.97
CA GLN A 97 8.72 -4.49 -26.84
C GLN A 97 10.13 -4.14 -26.37
N LYS A 98 10.73 -3.06 -26.90
CA LYS A 98 12.02 -2.53 -26.41
C LYS A 98 11.94 -2.14 -24.93
N LEU A 99 10.89 -1.42 -24.52
CA LEU A 99 10.67 -1.04 -23.11
C LEU A 99 10.58 -2.26 -22.18
N LEU A 100 9.89 -3.33 -22.60
CA LEU A 100 9.78 -4.57 -21.84
C LEU A 100 11.14 -5.23 -21.63
N LYS A 101 11.97 -5.26 -22.68
CA LYS A 101 13.34 -5.80 -22.61
C LYS A 101 14.22 -4.97 -21.68
N LEU A 102 14.15 -3.64 -21.75
CA LEU A 102 14.87 -2.73 -20.86
C LEU A 102 14.41 -2.83 -19.40
N ALA A 103 13.12 -3.08 -19.16
CA ALA A 103 12.59 -3.28 -17.81
C ALA A 103 13.13 -4.56 -17.16
N GLY A 104 13.47 -5.58 -17.96
CA GLY A 104 14.05 -6.84 -17.51
C GLY A 104 13.22 -7.51 -16.42
N VAL A 105 13.85 -7.85 -15.31
CA VAL A 105 13.22 -8.55 -14.16
C VAL A 105 12.07 -7.78 -13.50
N ARG A 106 11.94 -6.48 -13.78
CA ARG A 106 10.89 -5.61 -13.22
C ARG A 106 9.56 -5.80 -13.93
N TYR A 107 9.57 -6.32 -15.15
CA TYR A 107 8.37 -6.66 -15.90
C TYR A 107 7.87 -8.06 -15.50
N ASN A 108 6.56 -8.20 -15.26
CA ASN A 108 5.93 -9.49 -15.05
C ASN A 108 5.09 -9.86 -16.28
N PRO A 109 5.46 -10.90 -17.06
CA PRO A 109 4.72 -11.33 -18.25
C PRO A 109 3.35 -11.91 -17.94
N VAL A 110 3.10 -12.41 -16.72
CA VAL A 110 1.80 -12.97 -16.33
C VAL A 110 0.77 -11.86 -16.09
N THR A 111 1.18 -10.78 -15.42
CA THR A 111 0.27 -9.68 -15.08
C THR A 111 0.35 -8.51 -16.06
N GLY A 112 1.34 -8.50 -16.95
CA GLY A 112 1.61 -7.39 -17.87
C GLY A 112 2.15 -6.12 -17.19
N LEU A 113 2.53 -6.18 -15.91
CA LEU A 113 2.89 -4.98 -15.14
C LEU A 113 4.40 -4.84 -14.98
N VAL A 114 4.89 -3.60 -15.10
CA VAL A 114 6.23 -3.22 -14.65
C VAL A 114 6.12 -2.69 -13.24
N LYS A 115 6.89 -3.26 -12.31
CA LYS A 115 6.95 -2.84 -10.90
C LYS A 115 8.37 -2.45 -10.53
N MET A 116 8.53 -1.25 -10.00
CA MET A 116 9.82 -0.76 -9.51
C MET A 116 9.66 0.04 -8.22
N SER A 117 10.68 0.02 -7.38
CA SER A 117 10.70 0.76 -6.11
C SER A 117 12.04 1.45 -5.90
N CYS A 118 12.03 2.53 -5.14
CA CYS A 118 13.23 3.23 -4.72
C CYS A 118 13.14 3.52 -3.23
N ASP A 119 14.26 3.31 -2.55
CA ASP A 119 14.44 3.44 -1.11
C ASP A 119 15.81 4.06 -0.76
N SER A 120 16.44 4.69 -1.76
CA SER A 120 17.83 5.15 -1.70
C SER A 120 17.97 6.53 -1.07
N PHE A 121 16.89 7.31 -1.03
CA PHE A 121 16.88 8.67 -0.52
C PHE A 121 16.06 8.77 0.76
N PRO A 122 16.40 9.69 1.69
CA PRO A 122 15.70 9.80 2.98
C PRO A 122 14.25 10.30 2.85
N SER A 123 13.92 11.01 1.77
CA SER A 123 12.56 11.55 1.56
C SER A 123 11.78 10.74 0.53
N GLN A 124 10.51 10.45 0.84
CA GLN A 124 9.55 9.87 -0.13
C GLN A 124 9.48 10.70 -1.43
N ALA A 125 9.53 12.03 -1.33
CA ALA A 125 9.47 12.92 -2.49
C ALA A 125 10.69 12.73 -3.40
N GLN A 126 11.88 12.53 -2.83
CA GLN A 126 13.11 12.26 -3.58
C GLN A 126 13.04 10.88 -4.25
N ASN A 127 12.63 9.84 -3.52
CA ASN A 127 12.44 8.49 -4.09
C ASN A 127 11.43 8.48 -5.24
N LYS A 128 10.30 9.18 -5.08
CA LYS A 128 9.30 9.36 -6.15
C LYS A 128 9.89 10.07 -7.36
N ARG A 129 10.63 11.18 -7.16
CA ARG A 129 11.24 11.95 -8.23
C ARG A 129 12.26 11.12 -9.00
N TYR A 130 13.09 10.36 -8.30
CA TYR A 130 14.05 9.44 -8.89
C TYR A 130 13.36 8.40 -9.78
N LEU A 131 12.32 7.73 -9.28
CA LEU A 131 11.53 6.78 -10.06
C LEU A 131 10.90 7.43 -11.30
N ALA A 132 10.39 8.66 -11.17
CA ALA A 132 9.83 9.40 -12.29
C ALA A 132 10.90 9.72 -13.36
N SER A 133 12.12 10.11 -12.96
CA SER A 133 13.23 10.29 -13.92
C SER A 133 13.64 8.98 -14.57
N THR A 134 13.70 7.87 -13.84
CA THR A 134 14.02 6.55 -14.40
C THR A 134 12.98 6.09 -15.42
N ILE A 135 11.69 6.28 -15.12
CA ILE A 135 10.62 5.95 -16.07
C ILE A 135 10.72 6.82 -17.32
N ARG A 136 11.00 8.12 -17.18
CA ARG A 136 11.22 9.01 -18.33
C ARG A 136 12.41 8.56 -19.17
N ALA A 137 13.52 8.16 -18.55
CA ALA A 137 14.69 7.63 -19.24
C ALA A 137 14.39 6.32 -19.99
N LEU A 138 13.63 5.40 -19.36
CA LEU A 138 13.18 4.17 -20.01
C LEU A 138 12.30 4.47 -21.23
N ILE A 139 11.38 5.42 -21.12
CA ILE A 139 10.52 5.84 -22.23
C ILE A 139 11.33 6.52 -23.33
N SER A 140 12.28 7.41 -23.00
CA SER A 140 13.12 8.06 -24.00
C SER A 140 14.00 7.05 -24.74
N GLU A 141 14.63 6.13 -24.02
CA GLU A 141 15.46 5.07 -24.61
C GLU A 141 14.64 4.15 -25.51
N SER A 142 13.41 3.83 -25.10
CA SER A 142 12.51 3.02 -25.94
C SER A 142 12.10 3.69 -27.24
N ARG A 143 12.18 5.03 -27.33
CA ARG A 143 11.80 5.83 -28.50
C ARG A 143 12.97 6.22 -29.39
N ASP A 144 14.20 6.16 -28.89
CA ASP A 144 15.37 6.60 -29.64
C ASP A 144 15.52 5.79 -30.94
N PRO A 145 15.40 6.43 -32.12
CA PRO A 145 15.50 5.75 -33.40
C PRO A 145 16.94 5.38 -33.78
N ASN A 146 17.94 6.01 -33.16
CA ASN A 146 19.35 5.72 -33.41
C ASN A 146 19.87 4.58 -32.55
N ALA A 147 19.19 4.30 -31.43
CA ALA A 147 19.52 3.21 -30.55
C ALA A 147 18.97 1.89 -31.07
N ASP A 148 19.60 0.79 -30.67
CA ASP A 148 19.19 -0.56 -31.07
C ASP A 148 17.72 -0.84 -30.71
N SER A 149 17.00 -1.45 -31.64
CA SER A 149 15.58 -1.82 -31.49
C SER A 149 15.40 -3.11 -30.68
N PHE A 150 16.46 -3.91 -30.53
CA PHE A 150 16.46 -5.24 -29.92
C PHE A 150 15.46 -6.20 -30.56
N ALA A 151 15.07 -6.02 -31.83
CA ALA A 151 14.04 -6.85 -32.48
C ALA A 151 14.43 -8.34 -32.56
N ASP A 152 15.72 -8.62 -32.65
CA ASP A 152 16.35 -9.94 -32.68
C ASP A 152 16.37 -10.64 -31.32
N ILE A 153 16.33 -9.89 -30.22
CA ILE A 153 16.40 -10.44 -28.86
C ILE A 153 15.00 -10.85 -28.39
N PRO A 154 14.73 -12.12 -28.04
CA PRO A 154 13.45 -12.53 -27.47
C PRO A 154 13.28 -11.98 -26.05
N LEU A 155 12.03 -11.81 -25.61
CA LEU A 155 11.73 -11.37 -24.25
C LEU A 155 12.11 -12.45 -23.23
N ASP A 156 13.05 -12.14 -22.34
CA ASP A 156 13.39 -13.05 -21.24
C ASP A 156 12.30 -13.04 -20.16
N THR A 157 11.79 -14.24 -19.84
CA THR A 157 10.73 -14.48 -18.85
C THR A 157 11.17 -15.42 -17.73
N ARG A 158 12.46 -15.81 -17.69
CA ARG A 158 12.99 -16.83 -16.76
C ARG A 158 12.89 -16.43 -15.30
N HIS A 159 12.82 -15.14 -14.99
CA HIS A 159 12.65 -14.63 -13.61
C HIS A 159 11.25 -14.86 -13.04
N VAL A 160 10.24 -15.10 -13.88
CA VAL A 160 8.86 -15.32 -13.43
C VAL A 160 8.52 -16.81 -13.44
N LYS A 161 8.38 -17.37 -12.25
CA LYS A 161 7.93 -18.75 -12.06
C LYS A 161 6.41 -18.81 -12.02
N VAL A 162 5.79 -19.33 -13.07
CA VAL A 162 4.34 -19.52 -13.14
C VAL A 162 3.96 -20.80 -12.40
N LYS A 163 3.12 -20.68 -11.37
CA LYS A 163 2.53 -21.84 -10.69
C LYS A 163 1.27 -22.27 -11.43
N PRO A 164 1.16 -23.53 -11.90
CA PRO A 164 -0.06 -24.02 -12.51
C PRO A 164 -1.20 -23.97 -11.50
N ARG A 165 -2.37 -23.51 -11.92
CA ARG A 165 -3.60 -23.50 -11.11
C ARG A 165 -4.56 -24.52 -11.73
N PRO A 166 -4.64 -25.75 -11.20
CA PRO A 166 -5.59 -26.72 -11.72
C PRO A 166 -7.00 -26.16 -11.55
N ARG A 167 -7.84 -26.35 -12.57
CA ARG A 167 -9.25 -26.01 -12.54
C ARG A 167 -10.05 -27.30 -12.43
N PHE A 168 -11.25 -27.20 -11.86
CA PHE A 168 -12.19 -28.30 -11.88
C PHE A 168 -12.54 -28.62 -13.34
N PRO A 169 -12.46 -29.89 -13.77
CA PRO A 169 -12.78 -30.26 -15.14
C PRO A 169 -14.25 -29.98 -15.46
N GLU A 170 -14.50 -29.30 -16.58
CA GLU A 170 -15.87 -28.94 -16.98
C GLU A 170 -16.75 -30.17 -17.22
N HIS A 171 -16.18 -31.27 -17.72
CA HIS A 171 -16.90 -32.53 -17.94
C HIS A 171 -17.28 -33.29 -16.65
N TRP A 172 -16.85 -32.83 -15.47
CA TRP A 172 -17.32 -33.34 -14.17
C TRP A 172 -18.47 -32.53 -13.60
N LEU A 173 -18.86 -31.44 -14.28
CA LEU A 173 -20.05 -30.69 -13.91
C LEU A 173 -21.26 -31.60 -14.18
N VAL A 174 -22.03 -31.90 -13.13
CA VAL A 174 -23.30 -32.60 -13.27
C VAL A 174 -24.32 -31.59 -13.76
N THR A 175 -24.49 -31.49 -15.08
CA THR A 175 -25.57 -30.76 -15.74
C THR A 175 -26.77 -31.68 -15.93
N GLU A 176 -27.99 -31.15 -16.08
CA GLU A 176 -29.21 -31.95 -16.32
C GLU A 176 -29.27 -32.62 -17.71
N GLU A 177 -28.15 -32.66 -18.44
CA GLU A 177 -27.99 -33.37 -19.72
C GLU A 177 -27.44 -34.79 -19.51
#